data_AF-A0A9N8ZZV7-F1
#
_entry.id   AF-A0A9N8ZZV7-F1
#
_cell.length_a   1.000
_cell.length_b   1.000
_cell.length_c   1.000
_cell.angle_alpha   90.00
_cell.angle_beta   90.00
_cell.angle_gamma   90.00
#
_symmetry.space_group_name_H-M   'P 1'
#
loop_
_entity.id
_entity.type
_entity.pdbx_description
1 polymer ?
#
loop_
_entity_poly.entity_id
_entity_poly.type
_entity_poly.pdbx_seq_one_letter_code
_entity_poly.pdbx_strand_id
1 'polypeptide(L)'
;MNPSTVRLVELWKASSEMTVGEITRYRIRFDPKKIRKSTAWPPQNLVLKVKNTTPIIYAIAILQGPYNISATCIETKHNDRSIFNQPLEIVPQTKAGIKCGETWEITLNLPYEIREGEEDWIGDWTIEVLSDILFSNNKVQYEVLLSAVITCVTDEIEEFQILDLNVKDEKEYKDGPTIINIHSPTILFEYFKPEDVFALPNLNDIIKNNKSVHLVVLTHGIHGSMLDELYLKESIEEMYKDQLEYEVVVYMSDVNHSGTQDGIENCGKRLAKNILEYIGWPWISSDHTSSSITSSSLASPSESKNINFNRNLLSKISFIGHSLGGLINVFLIGYLNSVTNGTFFKEVEPIHFVAIASPFLGSTDLAWYLQFGLKLGAVGQTGKDLALIPRSKNEQHSASDVLDKGDSFPNIDSLNEEPLLLSLSRPNSSSHMALKSFKNRTLYANITNDVPVSLKSSSLYFINYNGDDCVKDHSHITLLSQLQHLVTTLMPPETTKEYLNRSFSVKSPIIYDKLYHPNDIPPIADTFSTSSEREADEGYHNLPIEEQIARFWHKDMSWRKVLVRLDGDAHTHVIVRRKWQDAPVN
;
A
#
# COMPACT_ATOMS: atom_id res chain seq x y z
N MET A 1 -33.12 -42.33 20.54
CA MET A 1 -31.89 -41.51 20.47
C MET A 1 -32.32 -40.09 20.77
N ASN A 2 -31.90 -39.54 21.92
CA ASN A 2 -32.08 -38.11 22.18
C ASN A 2 -31.19 -37.33 21.18
N PRO A 3 -31.66 -36.21 20.62
CA PRO A 3 -30.82 -35.36 19.80
C PRO A 3 -29.71 -34.79 20.68
N SER A 4 -28.46 -35.09 20.35
CA SER A 4 -27.29 -34.50 21.02
C SER A 4 -27.30 -32.98 20.81
N THR A 5 -27.33 -32.21 21.89
CA THR A 5 -27.35 -30.75 21.83
C THR A 5 -25.92 -30.24 21.65
N VAL A 6 -25.68 -29.42 20.61
CA VAL A 6 -24.40 -28.76 20.38
C VAL A 6 -24.39 -27.41 21.11
N ARG A 7 -23.37 -27.17 21.94
CA ARG A 7 -23.19 -25.92 22.70
C ARG A 7 -21.87 -25.25 22.31
N LEU A 8 -21.92 -23.93 22.11
CA LEU A 8 -20.72 -23.09 21.95
C LEU A 8 -20.32 -22.53 23.32
N VAL A 9 -19.05 -22.69 23.68
CA VAL A 9 -18.44 -22.09 24.87
C VAL A 9 -17.44 -21.05 24.42
N GLU A 10 -17.61 -19.80 24.85
CA GLU A 10 -16.70 -18.71 24.50
C GLU A 10 -15.34 -18.92 25.19
N LEU A 11 -14.26 -18.86 24.41
CA LEU A 11 -12.89 -18.99 24.93
C LEU A 11 -12.20 -17.63 25.00
N TRP A 12 -12.45 -16.79 24.00
CA TRP A 12 -11.78 -15.52 23.80
C TRP A 12 -12.61 -14.63 22.88
N LYS A 13 -12.65 -13.32 23.18
CA LYS A 13 -13.39 -12.34 22.41
C LYS A 13 -12.63 -11.01 22.36
N ALA A 14 -12.45 -10.45 21.17
CA ALA A 14 -11.99 -9.08 20.98
C ALA A 14 -13.08 -8.22 20.34
N SER A 15 -13.24 -7.00 20.84
CA SER A 15 -14.08 -5.96 20.25
C SER A 15 -13.22 -4.73 20.00
N SER A 16 -13.25 -4.21 18.78
CA SER A 16 -12.39 -3.11 18.35
C SER A 16 -13.07 -2.29 17.27
N GLU A 17 -12.45 -1.17 16.93
CA GLU A 17 -12.81 -0.35 15.77
C GLU A 17 -11.58 -0.07 14.91
N MET A 18 -11.82 0.31 13.66
CA MET A 18 -10.79 0.66 12.67
C MET A 18 -11.29 1.78 11.75
N THR A 19 -10.41 2.64 11.28
CA THR A 19 -10.66 3.62 10.22
C THR A 19 -10.04 3.16 8.90
N VAL A 20 -10.08 3.99 7.86
CA VAL A 20 -9.45 3.67 6.57
C VAL A 20 -7.96 3.44 6.74
N GLY A 21 -7.39 2.47 6.01
CA GLY A 21 -5.95 2.22 6.03
C GLY A 21 -5.48 1.46 7.27
N GLU A 22 -6.40 1.02 8.13
CA GLU A 22 -6.05 0.30 9.34
C GLU A 22 -6.27 -1.21 9.23
N ILE A 23 -5.36 -1.94 9.88
CA ILE A 23 -5.39 -3.38 10.08
C ILE A 23 -5.16 -3.68 11.54
N THR A 24 -5.82 -4.73 12.03
CA THR A 24 -5.55 -5.31 13.34
C THR A 24 -5.19 -6.77 13.18
N ARG A 25 -4.15 -7.21 13.87
CA ARG A 25 -3.66 -8.58 13.84
C ARG A 25 -3.73 -9.19 15.24
N TYR A 26 -4.35 -10.35 15.34
CA TYR A 26 -4.43 -11.16 16.54
C TYR A 26 -3.73 -12.48 16.27
N ARG A 27 -2.80 -12.88 17.12
CA ARG A 27 -2.28 -14.25 17.12
C ARG A 27 -2.86 -14.98 18.30
N ILE A 28 -3.66 -16.02 18.08
CA ILE A 28 -4.32 -16.79 19.13
C ILE A 28 -3.71 -18.19 19.17
N ARG A 29 -3.20 -18.57 20.34
CA ARG A 29 -2.70 -19.91 20.63
C ARG A 29 -3.63 -20.64 21.58
N PHE A 30 -4.02 -21.85 21.20
CA PHE A 30 -4.78 -22.78 22.02
C PHE A 30 -3.85 -23.89 22.53
N ASP A 31 -3.58 -23.86 23.83
CA ASP A 31 -2.75 -24.84 24.52
C ASP A 31 -3.64 -25.84 25.28
N PRO A 32 -3.81 -27.07 24.77
CA PRO A 32 -4.60 -28.09 25.42
C PRO A 32 -4.00 -28.56 26.76
N LYS A 33 -2.68 -28.40 27.01
CA LYS A 33 -2.07 -28.84 28.27
C LYS A 33 -2.60 -28.08 29.49
N LYS A 34 -3.16 -26.90 29.27
CA LYS A 34 -3.76 -26.07 30.33
C LYS A 34 -5.18 -26.50 30.71
N ILE A 35 -5.72 -27.50 30.03
CA ILE A 35 -7.00 -28.12 30.39
C ILE A 35 -6.82 -28.88 31.72
N ARG A 36 -7.73 -28.67 32.68
CA ARG A 36 -7.69 -29.40 33.95
C ARG A 36 -8.05 -30.87 33.73
N LYS A 37 -7.26 -31.79 34.29
CA LYS A 37 -7.44 -33.27 34.18
C LYS A 37 -8.81 -33.79 34.63
N SER A 38 -9.59 -33.00 35.36
CA SER A 38 -10.93 -33.35 35.87
C SER A 38 -12.08 -32.87 34.97
N THR A 39 -11.80 -32.41 33.76
CA THR A 39 -12.83 -31.90 32.83
C THR A 39 -13.11 -32.91 31.72
N ALA A 40 -14.40 -33.12 31.37
CA ALA A 40 -14.85 -33.90 30.21
C ALA A 40 -14.54 -33.23 28.84
N TRP A 41 -13.48 -32.42 28.79
CA TRP A 41 -12.99 -31.65 27.66
C TRP A 41 -11.99 -32.54 26.89
N PRO A 42 -12.25 -32.85 25.60
CA PRO A 42 -11.90 -31.85 24.60
C PRO A 42 -13.02 -31.48 23.62
N PRO A 43 -13.06 -30.23 23.15
CA PRO A 43 -14.01 -29.79 22.14
C PRO A 43 -13.78 -30.57 20.84
N GLN A 44 -14.85 -30.73 20.06
CA GLN A 44 -14.73 -31.39 18.76
C GLN A 44 -13.88 -30.55 17.80
N ASN A 45 -14.15 -29.25 17.79
CA ASN A 45 -13.48 -28.25 16.99
C ASN A 45 -13.64 -26.88 17.67
N LEU A 46 -12.90 -25.90 17.17
CA LEU A 46 -13.11 -24.50 17.52
C LEU A 46 -13.86 -23.80 16.39
N VAL A 47 -14.61 -22.77 16.74
CA VAL A 47 -15.31 -21.91 15.81
C VAL A 47 -14.79 -20.49 15.98
N LEU A 48 -14.25 -19.92 14.92
CA LEU A 48 -13.85 -18.52 14.85
C LEU A 48 -14.95 -17.72 14.14
N LYS A 49 -15.36 -16.62 14.75
CA LYS A 49 -16.33 -15.67 14.18
C LYS A 49 -15.69 -14.30 14.07
N VAL A 50 -15.84 -13.66 12.91
CA VAL A 50 -15.53 -12.24 12.72
C VAL A 50 -16.82 -11.54 12.31
N LYS A 51 -17.29 -10.62 13.15
CA LYS A 51 -18.54 -9.90 12.94
C LYS A 51 -18.25 -8.43 12.73
N ASN A 52 -18.79 -7.86 11.66
CA ASN A 52 -18.87 -6.41 11.52
C ASN A 52 -20.05 -5.92 12.38
N THR A 53 -19.75 -5.21 13.46
CA THR A 53 -20.74 -4.73 14.43
C THR A 53 -21.23 -3.32 14.10
N THR A 54 -20.71 -2.70 13.04
CA THR A 54 -21.16 -1.40 12.55
C THR A 54 -22.67 -1.42 12.27
N PRO A 55 -23.44 -0.40 12.70
CA PRO A 55 -24.88 -0.36 12.48
C PRO A 55 -25.26 -0.48 11.00
N ILE A 56 -26.31 -1.25 10.71
CA ILE A 56 -26.76 -1.56 9.33
C ILE A 56 -27.11 -0.30 8.53
N ILE A 57 -27.47 0.81 9.18
CA ILE A 57 -27.74 2.09 8.50
C ILE A 57 -26.53 2.59 7.69
N TYR A 58 -25.31 2.24 8.11
CA TYR A 58 -24.08 2.58 7.40
C TYR A 58 -23.84 1.69 6.16
N ALA A 59 -24.54 0.57 6.00
CA ALA A 59 -24.45 -0.27 4.79
C ALA A 59 -24.99 0.43 3.53
N ILE A 60 -25.85 1.45 3.69
CA ILE A 60 -26.51 2.18 2.60
C ILE A 60 -25.74 3.48 2.27
N ALA A 61 -24.67 3.80 3.02
CA ALA A 61 -23.89 5.03 2.87
C ALA A 61 -22.87 4.95 1.70
N ILE A 62 -23.36 4.76 0.47
CA ILE A 62 -22.54 4.60 -0.75
C ILE A 62 -21.53 5.76 -0.95
N LEU A 63 -21.86 6.96 -0.49
CA LEU A 63 -21.03 8.16 -0.64
C LEU A 63 -19.97 8.36 0.46
N GLN A 64 -20.12 7.75 1.64
CA GLN A 64 -19.13 7.81 2.74
C GLN A 64 -18.29 6.53 2.87
N GLY A 65 -18.40 5.65 1.88
CA GLY A 65 -17.71 4.37 1.80
C GLY A 65 -18.56 3.23 2.32
N PRO A 66 -18.44 2.02 1.74
CA PRO A 66 -18.98 0.84 2.39
C PRO A 66 -18.17 0.60 3.68
N TYR A 67 -18.86 0.47 4.80
CA TYR A 67 -18.29 0.22 6.12
C TYR A 67 -17.96 -1.28 6.29
N ASN A 68 -17.40 -1.87 5.25
CA ASN A 68 -17.08 -3.29 5.21
C ASN A 68 -15.72 -3.53 5.86
N ILE A 69 -15.51 -4.77 6.32
CA ILE A 69 -14.20 -5.27 6.72
C ILE A 69 -13.87 -6.52 5.93
N SER A 70 -12.58 -6.77 5.73
CA SER A 70 -12.12 -8.06 5.25
C SER A 70 -11.36 -8.77 6.36
N ALA A 71 -11.49 -10.09 6.43
CA ALA A 71 -10.85 -10.90 7.45
C ALA A 71 -10.08 -12.08 6.85
N THR A 72 -9.04 -12.50 7.54
CA THR A 72 -8.23 -13.67 7.19
C THR A 72 -7.84 -14.41 8.46
N CYS A 73 -7.83 -15.73 8.40
CA CYS A 73 -7.32 -16.61 9.43
C CYS A 73 -6.33 -17.60 8.79
N ILE A 74 -5.13 -17.64 9.34
CA ILE A 74 -4.03 -18.47 8.86
C ILE A 74 -3.55 -19.33 10.02
N GLU A 75 -3.50 -20.64 9.84
CA GLU A 75 -2.81 -21.52 10.78
C GLU A 75 -1.30 -21.28 10.64
N THR A 76 -0.64 -21.00 11.77
CA THR A 76 0.78 -20.72 11.80
C THR A 76 1.52 -21.83 12.52
N LYS A 77 2.78 -22.10 12.13
CA LYS A 77 3.61 -23.01 12.92
C LYS A 77 3.99 -22.34 14.23
N HIS A 78 3.80 -23.06 15.35
CA HIS A 78 4.07 -22.60 16.71
C HIS A 78 5.42 -21.87 16.92
N ASN A 79 6.45 -22.21 16.14
CA ASN A 79 7.79 -21.62 16.25
C ASN A 79 8.11 -20.54 15.20
N ASP A 80 7.25 -20.32 14.21
CA ASP A 80 7.45 -19.29 13.21
C ASP A 80 6.63 -18.05 13.56
N ARG A 81 7.26 -16.88 13.54
CA ARG A 81 6.58 -15.60 13.72
C ARG A 81 6.22 -14.96 12.38
N SER A 82 6.76 -15.47 11.27
CA SER A 82 6.54 -14.91 9.95
C SER A 82 5.32 -15.56 9.28
N ILE A 83 4.39 -14.73 8.83
CA ILE A 83 3.27 -15.14 7.97
C ILE A 83 3.79 -15.56 6.57
N PHE A 84 5.02 -15.17 6.22
CA PHE A 84 5.60 -15.34 4.89
C PHE A 84 6.28 -16.70 4.69
N ASN A 85 6.76 -17.31 5.77
CA ASN A 85 7.44 -18.61 5.75
C ASN A 85 6.50 -19.81 5.92
N GLN A 86 5.19 -19.58 5.80
CA GLN A 86 4.21 -20.68 5.81
C GLN A 86 4.50 -21.63 4.64
N PRO A 87 4.47 -22.96 4.86
CA PRO A 87 4.55 -23.94 3.79
C PRO A 87 3.54 -23.61 2.69
N LEU A 88 3.93 -23.88 1.43
CA LEU A 88 3.07 -23.68 0.25
C LEU A 88 1.72 -24.42 0.34
N GLU A 89 1.59 -25.39 1.25
CA GLU A 89 0.40 -26.19 1.47
C GLU A 89 -0.64 -25.53 2.40
N ILE A 90 -0.29 -24.47 3.13
CA ILE A 90 -1.23 -23.79 4.04
C ILE A 90 -2.01 -22.72 3.26
N VAL A 91 -3.23 -23.08 2.90
CA VAL A 91 -4.20 -22.17 2.27
C VAL A 91 -4.92 -21.39 3.37
N PRO A 92 -4.86 -20.05 3.39
CA PRO A 92 -5.57 -19.26 4.40
C PRO A 92 -7.08 -19.34 4.20
N GLN A 93 -7.83 -19.18 5.28
CA GLN A 93 -9.26 -18.96 5.21
C GLN A 93 -9.49 -17.45 5.17
N THR A 94 -10.15 -16.94 4.14
CA THR A 94 -10.35 -15.50 3.93
C THR A 94 -11.83 -15.20 3.69
N LYS A 95 -12.28 -14.00 4.07
CA LYS A 95 -13.53 -13.43 3.59
C LYS A 95 -13.36 -11.93 3.39
N ALA A 96 -13.56 -11.49 2.15
CA ALA A 96 -13.57 -10.08 1.81
C ALA A 96 -14.97 -9.48 1.96
N GLY A 97 -15.06 -8.17 2.23
CA GLY A 97 -16.32 -7.43 2.13
C GLY A 97 -17.41 -7.84 3.13
N ILE A 98 -17.04 -8.23 4.36
CA ILE A 98 -17.98 -8.53 5.46
C ILE A 98 -18.79 -7.26 5.76
N LYS A 99 -20.07 -7.28 5.40
CA LYS A 99 -20.98 -6.12 5.45
C LYS A 99 -21.40 -5.78 6.88
N CYS A 100 -21.92 -4.57 7.10
CA CYS A 100 -22.46 -4.17 8.40
C CYS A 100 -23.47 -5.19 8.94
N GLY A 101 -23.25 -5.68 10.17
CA GLY A 101 -24.07 -6.70 10.81
C GLY A 101 -23.79 -8.14 10.37
N GLU A 102 -23.02 -8.36 9.31
CA GLU A 102 -22.65 -9.68 8.81
C GLU A 102 -21.61 -10.35 9.72
N THR A 103 -21.66 -11.68 9.78
CA THR A 103 -20.68 -12.51 10.49
C THR A 103 -20.05 -13.51 9.53
N TRP A 104 -18.72 -13.54 9.50
CA TRP A 104 -17.94 -14.62 8.93
C TRP A 104 -17.68 -15.67 10.00
N GLU A 105 -17.93 -16.94 9.70
CA GLU A 105 -17.73 -18.06 10.62
C GLU A 105 -16.87 -19.12 9.93
N ILE A 106 -15.84 -19.60 10.62
CA ILE A 106 -15.02 -20.73 10.17
C ILE A 106 -14.82 -21.74 11.29
N THR A 107 -14.64 -23.00 10.90
CA THR A 107 -14.30 -24.10 11.81
C THR A 107 -12.79 -24.35 11.78
N LEU A 108 -12.16 -24.36 12.95
CA LEU A 108 -10.77 -24.74 13.15
C LEU A 108 -10.73 -26.16 13.71
N ASN A 109 -10.24 -27.10 12.90
CA ASN A 109 -10.20 -28.51 13.27
C ASN A 109 -9.05 -28.78 14.23
N LEU A 110 -9.32 -29.61 15.24
CA LEU A 110 -8.31 -30.10 16.17
C LEU A 110 -7.80 -31.46 15.69
N PRO A 111 -6.48 -31.73 15.75
CA PRO A 111 -5.92 -33.05 15.42
C PRO A 111 -6.60 -34.18 16.20
N TYR A 112 -6.74 -35.33 15.53
CA TYR A 112 -7.30 -36.53 16.14
C TYR A 112 -6.45 -37.03 17.32
N GLU A 113 -5.12 -36.88 17.25
CA GLU A 113 -4.15 -37.35 18.25
C GLU A 113 -4.28 -36.63 19.61
N ILE A 114 -4.77 -35.38 19.63
CA ILE A 114 -5.10 -34.66 20.88
C ILE A 114 -6.27 -35.34 21.60
N ARG A 115 -7.18 -35.98 20.85
CA ARG A 115 -8.32 -36.71 21.41
C ARG A 115 -7.88 -38.03 22.04
N GLU A 116 -6.69 -38.53 21.71
CA GLU A 116 -6.11 -39.79 22.18
C GLU A 116 -4.70 -39.65 22.80
N GLY A 117 -4.45 -38.55 23.54
CA GLY A 117 -3.41 -38.54 24.58
C GLY A 117 -2.00 -38.14 24.17
N GLU A 118 -1.77 -37.57 22.98
CA GLU A 118 -0.50 -36.89 22.68
C GLU A 118 -0.57 -35.40 23.05
N GLU A 119 0.01 -35.06 24.20
CA GLU A 119 -0.15 -33.76 24.88
C GLU A 119 0.59 -32.58 24.18
N ASP A 120 1.44 -32.79 23.18
CA ASP A 120 2.40 -31.77 22.68
C ASP A 120 1.89 -30.78 21.61
N TRP A 121 0.69 -30.98 21.05
CA TRP A 121 0.17 -30.06 20.04
C TRP A 121 -0.34 -28.74 20.64
N ILE A 122 -0.06 -27.62 19.97
CA ILE A 122 -0.61 -26.29 20.26
C ILE A 122 -1.20 -25.74 18.97
N GLY A 123 -2.47 -25.35 19.01
CA GLY A 123 -3.09 -24.64 17.91
C GLY A 123 -2.62 -23.20 17.88
N ASP A 124 -2.26 -22.67 16.72
CA ASP A 124 -1.72 -21.32 16.58
C ASP A 124 -2.27 -20.67 15.31
N TRP A 125 -3.07 -19.61 15.46
CA TRP A 125 -3.73 -18.95 14.35
C TRP A 125 -3.48 -17.44 14.37
N THR A 126 -3.12 -16.89 13.23
CA THR A 126 -3.08 -15.45 13.01
C THR A 126 -4.36 -15.02 12.31
N ILE A 127 -5.13 -14.16 12.97
CA ILE A 127 -6.34 -13.52 12.47
C ILE A 127 -6.03 -12.07 12.15
N GLU A 128 -6.35 -11.65 10.94
CA GLU A 128 -6.15 -10.27 10.50
C GLU A 128 -7.45 -9.68 10.00
N VAL A 129 -7.87 -8.58 10.60
CA VAL A 129 -9.06 -7.82 10.20
C VAL A 129 -8.58 -6.50 9.60
N LEU A 130 -9.03 -6.16 8.40
CA LEU A 130 -8.71 -4.91 7.72
C LEU A 130 -9.95 -4.11 7.37
N SER A 131 -9.75 -2.82 7.23
CA SER A 131 -10.76 -1.86 6.81
C SER A 131 -10.88 -1.84 5.28
N ASP A 132 -12.10 -2.05 4.77
CA ASP A 132 -12.41 -1.81 3.35
C ASP A 132 -12.92 -0.39 3.11
N ILE A 133 -12.92 0.48 4.12
CA ILE A 133 -13.34 1.87 3.96
C ILE A 133 -12.35 2.54 2.98
N LEU A 134 -12.85 3.37 2.07
CA LEU A 134 -12.01 4.01 1.04
C LEU A 134 -11.95 5.54 1.14
N PHE A 135 -12.99 6.18 1.68
CA PHE A 135 -13.22 7.62 1.47
C PHE A 135 -13.59 8.41 2.73
N SER A 136 -13.68 7.78 3.90
CA SER A 136 -14.07 8.50 5.11
C SER A 136 -13.30 8.04 6.34
N ASN A 137 -12.92 8.98 7.20
CA ASN A 137 -12.27 8.67 8.48
C ASN A 137 -13.26 8.16 9.54
N ASN A 138 -14.43 7.69 9.12
CA ASN A 138 -15.38 7.10 10.03
C ASN A 138 -14.87 5.72 10.45
N LYS A 139 -15.27 5.31 11.65
CA LYS A 139 -14.81 4.06 12.24
C LYS A 139 -15.78 2.92 11.93
N VAL A 140 -15.23 1.81 11.49
CA VAL A 140 -15.91 0.52 11.37
C VAL A 140 -15.65 -0.26 12.64
N GLN A 141 -16.72 -0.77 13.25
CA GLN A 141 -16.66 -1.56 14.47
C GLN A 141 -16.75 -3.03 14.13
N TYR A 142 -16.00 -3.85 14.85
CA TYR A 142 -16.00 -5.29 14.64
C TYR A 142 -15.72 -6.08 15.93
N GLU A 143 -16.02 -7.36 15.86
CA GLU A 143 -15.77 -8.33 16.92
C GLU A 143 -15.12 -9.60 16.33
N VAL A 144 -14.15 -10.15 17.04
CA VAL A 144 -13.56 -11.47 16.77
C VAL A 144 -13.84 -12.36 17.97
N LEU A 145 -14.47 -13.51 17.76
CA LEU A 145 -14.87 -14.45 18.80
C LEU A 145 -14.32 -15.84 18.48
N LEU A 146 -13.63 -16.45 19.43
CA LEU A 146 -13.22 -17.85 19.38
C LEU A 146 -14.03 -18.65 20.40
N SER A 147 -14.68 -19.72 19.93
CA SER A 147 -15.52 -20.60 20.75
C SER A 147 -15.14 -22.06 20.59
N ALA A 148 -15.29 -22.84 21.65
CA ALA A 148 -15.21 -24.30 21.63
C ALA A 148 -16.59 -24.90 21.33
N VAL A 149 -16.65 -25.92 20.47
CA VAL A 149 -17.86 -26.71 20.22
C VAL A 149 -17.86 -27.94 21.11
N ILE A 150 -18.90 -28.07 21.93
CA ILE A 150 -19.09 -29.18 22.86
C ILE A 150 -20.40 -29.90 22.52
N THR A 151 -20.36 -31.22 22.43
CA THR A 151 -21.54 -32.05 22.19
C THR A 151 -21.99 -32.69 23.50
N CYS A 152 -23.17 -32.34 23.97
CA CYS A 152 -23.75 -32.93 25.18
C CYS A 152 -24.50 -34.22 24.81
N VAL A 153 -24.12 -35.35 25.43
CA VAL A 153 -24.71 -36.66 25.13
C VAL A 153 -25.95 -36.95 26.00
N THR A 154 -26.13 -36.24 27.12
CA THR A 154 -27.33 -36.31 27.98
C THR A 154 -27.56 -34.97 28.70
N ASP A 155 -28.82 -34.63 28.99
CA ASP A 155 -29.20 -33.48 29.83
C ASP A 155 -28.61 -33.54 31.26
N GLU A 156 -28.06 -34.70 31.65
CA GLU A 156 -27.52 -35.01 32.98
C GLU A 156 -25.99 -35.24 33.02
N ILE A 157 -25.21 -34.90 31.98
CA ILE A 157 -23.76 -34.70 32.22
C ILE A 157 -23.64 -33.35 32.94
N GLU A 158 -23.74 -33.46 34.26
CA GLU A 158 -23.17 -32.58 35.27
C GLU A 158 -22.83 -31.18 34.75
N GLU A 159 -23.71 -30.23 35.07
CA GLU A 159 -23.41 -28.79 35.16
C GLU A 159 -22.05 -28.51 35.86
N PHE A 160 -21.48 -29.49 36.60
CA PHE A 160 -20.26 -29.39 37.37
C PHE A 160 -18.91 -29.35 36.61
N GLN A 161 -18.82 -29.52 35.28
CA GLN A 161 -17.49 -29.49 34.61
C GLN A 161 -17.30 -28.47 33.47
N ILE A 162 -18.37 -27.93 32.90
CA ILE A 162 -18.27 -26.87 31.87
C ILE A 162 -18.38 -25.47 32.51
N LEU A 163 -19.06 -25.34 33.65
CA LEU A 163 -19.21 -24.08 34.39
C LEU A 163 -17.92 -23.61 35.09
N ASP A 164 -16.93 -24.49 35.27
CA ASP A 164 -15.62 -24.12 35.84
C ASP A 164 -14.76 -23.27 34.87
N LEU A 165 -15.16 -23.16 33.60
CA LEU A 165 -14.61 -22.17 32.65
C LEU A 165 -15.34 -20.81 32.74
N ASN A 166 -16.61 -20.79 33.13
CA ASN A 166 -17.43 -19.59 33.11
C ASN A 166 -17.31 -18.72 34.38
N VAL A 167 -16.57 -19.14 35.42
CA VAL A 167 -16.62 -18.42 36.71
C VAL A 167 -15.28 -18.49 37.45
N LYS A 168 -14.35 -17.54 37.17
CA LYS A 168 -13.49 -16.80 38.16
C LYS A 168 -12.23 -16.13 37.58
N ASP A 169 -11.78 -16.51 36.39
CA ASP A 169 -10.53 -15.97 35.79
C ASP A 169 -10.79 -15.19 34.49
N GLU A 170 -11.90 -14.44 34.41
CA GLU A 170 -12.08 -13.48 33.31
C GLU A 170 -10.96 -12.43 33.38
N LYS A 171 -10.11 -12.44 32.35
CA LYS A 171 -9.09 -11.42 32.19
C LYS A 171 -9.52 -10.50 31.06
N GLU A 172 -9.56 -9.22 31.38
CA GLU A 172 -9.82 -8.16 30.42
C GLU A 172 -8.50 -7.46 30.11
N TYR A 173 -8.20 -7.32 28.82
CA TYR A 173 -7.14 -6.47 28.31
C TYR A 173 -7.77 -5.30 27.56
N LYS A 174 -7.24 -4.10 27.78
CA LYS A 174 -7.72 -2.85 27.17
C LYS A 174 -6.54 -2.08 26.58
N ASP A 175 -6.66 -1.71 25.31
CA ASP A 175 -5.74 -0.79 24.64
C ASP A 175 -6.56 0.10 23.69
N GLY A 176 -6.61 1.40 23.98
CA GLY A 176 -7.44 2.35 23.24
C GLY A 176 -8.92 1.88 23.14
N PRO A 177 -9.49 1.77 21.93
CA PRO A 177 -10.86 1.31 21.73
C PRO A 177 -11.01 -0.22 21.76
N THR A 178 -9.90 -0.96 21.89
CA THR A 178 -9.89 -2.41 21.84
C THR A 178 -10.06 -3.02 23.23
N ILE A 179 -11.04 -3.92 23.34
CA ILE A 179 -11.31 -4.69 24.56
C ILE A 179 -11.18 -6.17 24.21
N ILE A 180 -10.35 -6.90 24.95
CA ILE A 180 -10.12 -8.33 24.76
C ILE A 180 -10.48 -9.05 26.06
N ASN A 181 -11.48 -9.92 25.99
CA ASN A 181 -11.92 -10.78 27.08
C ASN A 181 -11.41 -12.20 26.88
N ILE A 182 -10.81 -12.75 27.93
CA ILE A 182 -10.27 -14.11 27.95
C ILE A 182 -11.09 -14.92 28.94
N HIS A 183 -11.77 -15.93 28.41
CA HIS A 183 -12.68 -16.79 29.18
C HIS A 183 -12.09 -18.18 29.44
N SER A 184 -10.91 -18.49 28.88
CA SER A 184 -10.23 -19.76 29.11
C SER A 184 -8.72 -19.60 29.36
N PRO A 185 -8.14 -20.30 30.36
CA PRO A 185 -6.70 -20.32 30.58
C PRO A 185 -5.92 -21.05 29.46
N THR A 186 -6.61 -21.80 28.59
CA THR A 186 -6.02 -22.47 27.42
C THR A 186 -5.63 -21.48 26.31
N ILE A 187 -6.08 -20.23 26.40
CA ILE A 187 -5.81 -19.21 25.39
C ILE A 187 -4.58 -18.38 25.80
N LEU A 188 -3.65 -18.29 24.87
CA LEU A 188 -2.61 -17.25 24.82
C LEU A 188 -2.89 -16.38 23.61
N PHE A 189 -2.65 -15.07 23.70
CA PHE A 189 -2.82 -14.20 22.55
C PHE A 189 -1.72 -13.14 22.44
N GLU A 190 -1.47 -12.70 21.23
CA GLU A 190 -0.72 -11.47 20.90
C GLU A 190 -1.66 -10.56 20.12
N TYR A 191 -1.60 -9.26 20.42
CA TYR A 191 -2.42 -8.23 19.79
C TYR A 191 -1.50 -7.18 19.17
N PHE A 192 -1.71 -6.88 17.91
CA PHE A 192 -1.02 -5.83 17.18
C PHE A 192 -2.08 -4.86 16.65
N LYS A 193 -2.07 -3.65 17.20
CA LYS A 193 -2.92 -2.53 16.73
C LYS A 193 -2.35 -1.93 15.45
N PRO A 194 -3.12 -1.09 14.72
CA PRO A 194 -2.67 -0.54 13.44
C PRO A 194 -1.27 0.09 13.49
N GLU A 195 -0.98 0.87 14.53
CA GLU A 195 0.33 1.51 14.72
C GLU A 195 1.48 0.52 14.91
N ASP A 196 1.24 -0.67 15.44
CA ASP A 196 2.28 -1.69 15.62
C ASP A 196 2.64 -2.35 14.28
N VAL A 197 1.66 -2.53 13.39
CA VAL A 197 1.85 -3.18 12.07
C VAL A 197 2.68 -2.30 11.13
N PHE A 198 2.47 -0.99 11.21
CA PHE A 198 3.18 0.01 10.41
C PHE A 198 4.32 0.70 11.19
N ALA A 199 4.66 0.20 12.37
CA ALA A 199 5.69 0.80 13.22
C ALA A 199 7.03 0.85 12.48
N LEU A 200 7.58 2.06 12.38
CA LEU A 200 8.92 2.26 11.86
C LEU A 200 9.95 2.02 12.96
N PRO A 201 11.09 1.35 12.67
CA PRO A 201 12.15 1.19 13.64
C PRO A 201 12.77 2.54 13.99
N ASN A 202 13.24 2.66 15.23
CA ASN A 202 14.05 3.80 15.63
C ASN A 202 15.44 3.66 14.98
N LEU A 203 15.73 4.55 14.03
CA LEU A 203 16.98 4.50 13.28
C LEU A 203 18.23 4.59 14.18
N ASN A 204 18.13 5.19 15.37
CA ASN A 204 19.24 5.23 16.33
C ASN A 204 19.58 3.87 16.94
N ASP A 205 18.62 2.96 17.03
CA ASP A 205 18.87 1.61 17.54
C ASP A 205 19.56 0.74 16.49
N ILE A 206 19.29 0.98 15.20
CA ILE A 206 20.01 0.36 14.07
C ILE A 206 21.49 0.78 14.08
N ILE A 207 21.78 2.06 14.38
CA ILE A 207 23.17 2.56 14.53
C ILE A 207 23.93 1.78 15.60
N LYS A 208 23.30 1.52 16.75
CA LYS A 208 23.96 0.78 17.86
C LYS A 208 24.40 -0.62 17.43
N ASN A 209 23.75 -1.19 16.43
CA ASN A 209 24.09 -2.48 15.85
C ASN A 209 25.11 -2.38 14.70
N ASN A 210 25.73 -1.21 14.48
CA ASN A 210 26.72 -0.93 13.43
C ASN A 210 26.23 -1.25 11.99
N LYS A 211 24.93 -1.15 11.73
CA LYS A 211 24.36 -1.30 10.38
C LYS A 211 24.05 0.06 9.77
N SER A 212 24.23 0.20 8.45
CA SER A 212 23.66 1.32 7.71
C SER A 212 22.20 1.03 7.32
N VAL A 213 21.46 2.05 6.90
CA VAL A 213 20.06 1.90 6.48
C VAL A 213 19.94 2.01 4.97
N HIS A 214 19.12 1.13 4.39
CA HIS A 214 18.53 1.30 3.06
C HIS A 214 17.04 1.55 3.24
N LEU A 215 16.63 2.80 3.06
CA LEU A 215 15.22 3.20 3.16
C LEU A 215 14.49 2.90 1.85
N VAL A 216 13.42 2.12 1.91
CA VAL A 216 12.56 1.81 0.75
C VAL A 216 11.21 2.48 0.97
N VAL A 217 10.92 3.54 0.25
CA VAL A 217 9.67 4.30 0.35
C VAL A 217 8.62 3.67 -0.57
N LEU A 218 7.50 3.24 0.01
CA LEU A 218 6.32 2.80 -0.73
C LEU A 218 5.26 3.92 -0.74
N THR A 219 4.67 4.17 -1.90
CA THR A 219 3.71 5.25 -2.12
C THR A 219 2.48 4.75 -2.88
N HIS A 220 1.35 4.74 -2.19
CA HIS A 220 0.06 4.30 -2.71
C HIS A 220 -0.51 5.21 -3.81
N GLY A 221 -1.51 4.70 -4.53
CA GLY A 221 -2.26 5.40 -5.58
C GLY A 221 -3.32 6.39 -5.09
N ILE A 222 -4.17 6.86 -6.01
CA ILE A 222 -5.27 7.77 -5.70
C ILE A 222 -6.28 7.10 -4.75
N HIS A 223 -6.70 7.81 -3.71
CA HIS A 223 -7.56 7.29 -2.62
C HIS A 223 -7.03 6.05 -1.89
N GLY A 224 -5.73 5.77 -2.04
CA GLY A 224 -5.10 4.66 -1.36
C GLY A 224 -4.74 4.94 0.10
N SER A 225 -4.15 3.94 0.73
CA SER A 225 -3.62 3.97 2.09
C SER A 225 -2.37 3.11 2.21
N MET A 226 -1.71 3.12 3.38
CA MET A 226 -0.63 2.17 3.66
C MET A 226 -1.06 0.70 3.53
N LEU A 227 -2.35 0.36 3.66
CA LEU A 227 -2.77 -1.03 3.45
C LEU A 227 -2.49 -1.51 2.03
N ASP A 228 -2.56 -0.65 1.02
CA ASP A 228 -2.51 -1.04 -0.39
C ASP A 228 -1.18 -1.68 -0.82
N GLU A 229 -0.13 -1.50 -0.03
CA GLU A 229 1.21 -2.03 -0.30
C GLU A 229 1.76 -2.84 0.89
N LEU A 230 0.91 -3.24 1.85
CA LEU A 230 1.33 -3.94 3.07
C LEU A 230 2.04 -5.25 2.77
N TYR A 231 1.52 -6.07 1.85
CA TYR A 231 2.20 -7.32 1.48
C TYR A 231 3.55 -7.06 0.82
N LEU A 232 3.68 -5.98 0.04
CA LEU A 232 4.96 -5.59 -0.55
C LEU A 232 5.96 -5.20 0.54
N LYS A 233 5.54 -4.40 1.53
CA LYS A 233 6.36 -4.05 2.69
C LYS A 233 6.89 -5.29 3.37
N GLU A 234 5.99 -6.16 3.83
CA GLU A 234 6.38 -7.31 4.63
C GLU A 234 7.20 -8.32 3.80
N SER A 235 6.93 -8.46 2.49
CA SER A 235 7.73 -9.29 1.59
C SER A 235 9.17 -8.78 1.43
N ILE A 236 9.35 -7.46 1.31
CA ILE A 236 10.67 -6.85 1.23
C ILE A 236 11.41 -7.02 2.56
N GLU A 237 10.76 -6.73 3.69
CA GLU A 237 11.36 -6.87 5.02
C GLU A 237 11.79 -8.31 5.30
N GLU A 238 10.93 -9.30 5.03
CA GLU A 238 11.26 -10.71 5.21
C GLU A 238 12.43 -11.14 4.31
N MET A 239 12.42 -10.74 3.03
CA MET A 239 13.48 -11.12 2.07
C MET A 239 14.85 -10.57 2.46
N TYR A 240 14.91 -9.45 3.19
CA TYR A 240 16.16 -8.79 3.57
C TYR A 240 16.43 -8.75 5.08
N LYS A 241 15.69 -9.50 5.90
CA LYS A 241 15.84 -9.50 7.37
C LYS A 241 17.23 -9.94 7.85
N ASP A 242 17.87 -10.85 7.12
CA ASP A 242 19.15 -11.47 7.49
C ASP A 242 20.37 -10.73 6.88
N GLN A 243 20.17 -9.54 6.30
CA GLN A 243 21.25 -8.73 5.74
C GLN A 243 22.22 -8.27 6.85
N LEU A 244 23.52 -8.49 6.62
CA LEU A 244 24.58 -8.21 7.59
C LEU A 244 25.11 -6.78 7.49
N GLU A 245 25.19 -6.21 6.28
CA GLU A 245 25.82 -4.91 6.03
C GLU A 245 24.89 -3.72 6.29
N TYR A 246 23.62 -3.87 5.93
CA TYR A 246 22.61 -2.81 6.07
C TYR A 246 21.27 -3.41 6.47
N GLU A 247 20.45 -2.60 7.12
CA GLU A 247 19.06 -2.91 7.43
C GLU A 247 18.14 -2.26 6.39
N VAL A 248 17.24 -3.05 5.82
CA VAL A 248 16.21 -2.54 4.92
C VAL A 248 15.05 -2.06 5.77
N VAL A 249 14.77 -0.76 5.73
CA VAL A 249 13.63 -0.15 6.41
C VAL A 249 12.62 0.25 5.35
N VAL A 250 11.46 -0.41 5.34
CA VAL A 250 10.38 -0.05 4.42
C VAL A 250 9.55 1.06 5.05
N TYR A 251 9.55 2.21 4.41
CA TYR A 251 8.83 3.40 4.82
C TYR A 251 7.50 3.51 4.10
N MET A 252 6.42 3.55 4.87
CA MET A 252 5.07 3.82 4.39
C MET A 252 4.51 5.00 5.19
N SER A 253 3.61 5.79 4.60
CA SER A 253 3.01 6.93 5.28
C SER A 253 1.60 7.20 4.81
N ASP A 254 0.72 7.52 5.77
CA ASP A 254 -0.67 7.94 5.52
C ASP A 254 -0.82 9.47 5.34
N VAL A 255 0.26 10.24 5.18
CA VAL A 255 0.16 11.72 5.01
C VAL A 255 -0.65 12.16 3.78
N ASN A 256 -0.85 11.27 2.82
CA ASN A 256 -1.68 11.50 1.64
C ASN A 256 -2.99 10.72 1.67
N HIS A 257 -3.25 9.98 2.75
CA HIS A 257 -4.49 9.26 2.93
C HIS A 257 -5.68 10.24 2.91
N SER A 258 -6.68 9.96 2.08
CA SER A 258 -7.83 10.86 1.82
C SER A 258 -7.47 12.28 1.35
N GLY A 259 -6.20 12.55 1.00
CA GLY A 259 -5.67 13.85 0.56
C GLY A 259 -5.12 13.83 -0.87
N THR A 260 -5.26 12.70 -1.58
CA THR A 260 -4.69 12.53 -2.92
C THR A 260 -5.29 13.45 -3.98
N GLN A 261 -6.43 14.08 -3.72
CA GLN A 261 -7.08 15.06 -4.60
C GLN A 261 -6.36 16.41 -4.66
N ASP A 262 -5.46 16.69 -3.71
CA ASP A 262 -4.79 17.98 -3.53
C ASP A 262 -3.72 18.27 -4.59
N GLY A 263 -3.44 17.32 -5.48
CA GLY A 263 -2.44 17.45 -6.54
C GLY A 263 -1.17 16.69 -6.24
N ILE A 264 -0.46 16.29 -7.30
CA ILE A 264 0.80 15.54 -7.22
C ILE A 264 1.83 16.30 -6.38
N GLU A 265 1.90 17.61 -6.57
CA GLU A 265 2.81 18.52 -5.86
C GLU A 265 2.57 18.54 -4.35
N ASN A 266 1.33 18.80 -3.91
CA ASN A 266 1.03 18.86 -2.48
C ASN A 266 1.26 17.51 -1.81
N CYS A 267 0.91 16.43 -2.50
CA CYS A 267 1.16 15.08 -2.01
C CYS A 267 2.65 14.78 -1.86
N GLY A 268 3.45 15.16 -2.86
CA GLY A 268 4.90 14.98 -2.85
C GLY A 268 5.58 15.82 -1.76
N LYS A 269 5.15 17.07 -1.55
CA LYS A 269 5.64 17.94 -0.46
C LYS A 269 5.35 17.35 0.92
N ARG A 270 4.11 16.89 1.16
CA ARG A 270 3.74 16.28 2.44
C ARG A 270 4.61 15.06 2.75
N LEU A 271 4.75 14.17 1.77
CA LEU A 271 5.55 12.96 1.93
C LEU A 271 7.04 13.26 2.08
N ALA A 272 7.59 14.22 1.32
CA ALA A 272 8.97 14.66 1.48
C ALA A 272 9.25 15.19 2.89
N LYS A 273 8.39 16.09 3.40
CA LYS A 273 8.52 16.65 4.76
C LYS A 273 8.50 15.56 5.82
N ASN A 274 7.59 14.59 5.69
CA ASN A 274 7.45 13.48 6.62
C ASN A 274 8.66 12.53 6.59
N ILE A 275 9.23 12.24 5.42
CA ILE A 275 10.48 11.48 5.29
C ILE A 275 11.64 12.23 5.94
N LEU A 276 11.80 13.53 5.65
CA LEU A 276 12.87 14.35 6.22
C LEU A 276 12.80 14.40 7.75
N GLU A 277 11.59 14.49 8.31
CA GLU A 277 11.36 14.43 9.76
C GLU A 277 11.75 13.05 10.33
N TYR A 278 11.30 11.96 9.71
CA TYR A 278 11.60 10.60 10.17
C TYR A 278 13.11 10.31 10.20
N ILE A 279 13.84 10.70 9.15
CA ILE A 279 15.29 10.48 9.06
C ILE A 279 16.09 11.53 9.86
N GLY A 280 15.42 12.53 10.44
CA GLY A 280 16.06 13.61 11.19
C GLY A 280 16.93 14.53 10.34
N TRP A 281 16.62 14.70 9.05
CA TRP A 281 17.44 15.52 8.15
C TRP A 281 17.41 16.99 8.59
N PRO A 282 18.57 17.66 8.73
CA PRO A 282 18.65 19.02 9.23
C PRO A 282 18.16 19.99 8.15
N TRP A 283 16.87 20.31 8.17
CA TRP A 283 16.26 21.30 7.30
C TRP A 283 15.42 22.30 8.09
N ILE A 284 15.53 23.58 7.73
CA ILE A 284 14.76 24.65 8.33
C ILE A 284 13.43 24.72 7.58
N SER A 285 12.34 24.30 8.22
CA SER A 285 11.00 24.58 7.70
C SER A 285 10.79 26.10 7.69
N SER A 286 10.70 26.70 6.50
CA SER A 286 10.43 28.13 6.34
C SER A 286 8.97 28.51 6.57
N ASP A 287 8.14 27.61 7.11
CA ASP A 287 6.71 27.81 7.33
C ASP A 287 6.41 28.51 8.68
N HIS A 288 7.12 29.59 8.99
CA HIS A 288 6.65 30.59 9.96
C HIS A 288 6.17 31.82 9.20
N THR A 289 4.90 31.78 8.78
CA THR A 289 4.15 33.00 8.48
C THR A 289 4.25 33.95 9.67
N SER A 290 4.76 35.14 9.41
CA SER A 290 4.79 36.30 10.28
C SER A 290 3.44 36.53 10.97
N SER A 291 3.32 36.10 12.22
CA SER A 291 2.40 36.69 13.18
C SER A 291 3.24 37.34 14.28
N SER A 292 3.00 38.64 14.44
CA SER A 292 3.63 39.55 15.37
C SER A 292 3.54 39.00 16.79
N ILE A 293 4.67 38.59 17.38
CA ILE A 293 4.77 38.36 18.81
C ILE A 293 5.15 39.68 19.48
N THR A 294 4.16 40.29 20.11
CA THR A 294 4.37 41.26 21.18
C THR A 294 5.07 40.57 22.33
N SER A 295 6.10 41.23 22.84
CA SER A 295 6.86 40.87 24.02
C SER A 295 5.96 40.69 25.24
N SER A 296 5.82 39.46 25.75
CA SER A 296 5.79 39.18 27.20
C SER A 296 5.63 37.69 27.50
N SER A 297 6.67 37.13 28.11
CA SER A 297 6.64 36.17 29.24
C SER A 297 7.80 35.17 29.10
N LEU A 298 8.73 35.26 30.04
CA LEU A 298 9.78 34.27 30.24
C LEU A 298 9.13 32.96 30.66
N ALA A 299 9.19 31.96 29.79
CA ALA A 299 9.14 30.56 30.16
C ALA A 299 10.34 29.87 29.50
N SER A 300 11.10 29.16 30.33
CA SER A 300 12.34 28.45 30.05
C SER A 300 12.23 27.54 28.81
N PRO A 301 13.32 27.35 28.03
CA PRO A 301 13.31 26.44 26.90
C PRO A 301 13.26 25.00 27.41
N SER A 302 12.07 24.38 27.34
CA SER A 302 11.91 22.95 27.46
C SER A 302 12.49 22.28 26.21
N GLU A 303 13.63 21.61 26.39
CA GLU A 303 14.19 20.50 25.60
C GLU A 303 13.67 20.38 24.16
N SER A 304 14.29 21.11 23.24
CA SER A 304 14.36 20.66 21.86
C SER A 304 15.07 19.29 21.87
N LYS A 305 14.36 18.23 21.47
CA LYS A 305 14.96 16.93 21.18
C LYS A 305 16.05 17.14 20.12
N ASN A 306 17.29 17.30 20.56
CA ASN A 306 18.48 17.31 19.71
C ASN A 306 18.62 15.89 19.14
N ILE A 307 17.89 15.59 18.07
CA ILE A 307 18.19 14.46 17.21
C ILE A 307 19.46 14.88 16.47
N ASN A 308 20.62 14.47 16.97
CA ASN A 308 21.87 14.59 16.24
C ASN A 308 21.72 13.78 14.94
N PHE A 309 21.51 14.46 13.81
CA PHE A 309 21.54 13.82 12.51
C PHE A 309 22.91 13.20 12.29
N ASN A 310 22.99 11.88 12.47
CA ASN A 310 24.20 11.15 12.17
C ASN A 310 24.21 10.90 10.66
N ARG A 311 24.93 11.77 9.91
CA ARG A 311 24.99 11.76 8.44
C ARG A 311 25.38 10.40 7.83
N ASN A 312 25.92 9.48 8.63
CA ASN A 312 26.35 8.14 8.20
C ASN A 312 25.27 7.06 8.32
N LEU A 313 24.05 7.40 8.76
CA LEU A 313 22.99 6.42 9.04
C LEU A 313 22.27 5.96 7.77
N LEU A 314 21.74 6.90 6.99
CA LEU A 314 20.99 6.60 5.77
C LEU A 314 21.96 6.51 4.59
N SER A 315 22.33 5.28 4.23
CA SER A 315 23.29 5.03 3.15
C SER A 315 22.64 4.98 1.77
N LYS A 316 21.42 4.46 1.69
CA LYS A 316 20.72 4.16 0.43
C LYS A 316 19.24 4.52 0.54
N ILE A 317 18.65 4.94 -0.58
CA ILE A 317 17.21 5.17 -0.68
C ILE A 317 16.64 4.57 -1.96
N SER A 318 15.41 4.09 -1.90
CA SER A 318 14.64 3.61 -3.05
C SER A 318 13.19 4.04 -2.93
N PHE A 319 12.54 4.23 -4.08
CA PHE A 319 11.15 4.63 -4.17
C PHE A 319 10.39 3.62 -5.02
N ILE A 320 9.27 3.15 -4.53
CA ILE A 320 8.30 2.32 -5.24
C ILE A 320 6.97 3.05 -5.16
N GLY A 321 6.34 3.31 -6.30
CA GLY A 321 5.04 3.97 -6.34
C GLY A 321 4.05 3.22 -7.21
N HIS A 322 2.86 2.95 -6.67
CA HIS A 322 1.73 2.43 -7.43
C HIS A 322 0.87 3.56 -7.99
N SER A 323 0.47 3.47 -9.26
CA SER A 323 -0.47 4.41 -9.88
C SER A 323 -0.01 5.87 -9.69
N LEU A 324 -0.86 6.73 -9.11
CA LEU A 324 -0.54 8.11 -8.74
C LEU A 324 0.73 8.23 -7.89
N GLY A 325 1.01 7.25 -7.04
CA GLY A 325 2.18 7.21 -6.16
C GLY A 325 3.51 7.27 -6.91
N GLY A 326 3.58 6.74 -8.13
CA GLY A 326 4.76 6.90 -8.99
C GLY A 326 5.01 8.35 -9.37
N LEU A 327 3.95 9.11 -9.68
CA LEU A 327 4.07 10.55 -10.01
C LEU A 327 4.35 11.41 -8.77
N ILE A 328 3.74 11.06 -7.64
CA ILE A 328 4.06 11.66 -6.34
C ILE A 328 5.55 11.49 -6.05
N ASN A 329 6.10 10.29 -6.30
CA ASN A 329 7.52 10.01 -6.10
C ASN A 329 8.41 10.83 -7.05
N VAL A 330 8.04 11.04 -8.32
CA VAL A 330 8.77 11.92 -9.24
C VAL A 330 8.86 13.35 -8.68
N PHE A 331 7.72 13.91 -8.26
CA PHE A 331 7.71 15.25 -7.68
C PHE A 331 8.53 15.29 -6.39
N LEU A 332 8.33 14.31 -5.49
CA LEU A 332 8.99 14.22 -4.19
C LEU A 332 10.51 14.24 -4.34
N ILE A 333 11.09 13.41 -5.20
CA ILE A 333 12.55 13.37 -5.38
C ILE A 333 13.06 14.68 -5.97
N GLY A 334 12.30 15.31 -6.88
CA GLY A 334 12.63 16.64 -7.39
C GLY A 334 12.58 17.71 -6.30
N TYR A 335 11.59 17.64 -5.41
CA TYR A 335 11.46 18.52 -4.26
C TYR A 335 12.65 18.35 -3.30
N LEU A 336 13.00 17.11 -2.92
CA LEU A 336 14.16 16.82 -2.08
C LEU A 336 15.45 17.34 -2.71
N ASN A 337 15.65 17.13 -4.02
CA ASN A 337 16.82 17.63 -4.73
C ASN A 337 16.86 19.16 -4.75
N SER A 338 15.72 19.83 -4.93
CA SER A 338 15.62 21.28 -4.98
C SER A 338 15.88 21.92 -3.62
N VAL A 339 15.13 21.51 -2.59
CA VAL A 339 15.20 22.13 -1.25
C VAL A 339 16.51 21.85 -0.52
N THR A 340 17.25 20.82 -0.93
CA THR A 340 18.59 20.50 -0.40
C THR A 340 19.73 20.93 -1.32
N ASN A 341 19.43 21.62 -2.43
CA ASN A 341 20.41 22.02 -3.44
C ASN A 341 21.29 20.84 -3.92
N GLY A 342 20.65 19.69 -4.10
CA GLY A 342 21.25 18.41 -4.48
C GLY A 342 22.12 17.74 -3.42
N THR A 343 22.16 18.26 -2.19
CA THR A 343 22.97 17.66 -1.11
C THR A 343 22.42 16.30 -0.69
N PHE A 344 21.10 16.14 -0.67
CA PHE A 344 20.45 14.89 -0.25
C PHE A 344 20.97 13.67 -1.03
N PHE A 345 20.90 13.72 -2.36
CA PHE A 345 21.33 12.60 -3.22
C PHE A 345 22.85 12.50 -3.42
N LYS A 346 23.64 13.41 -2.84
CA LYS A 346 25.10 13.27 -2.73
C LYS A 346 25.50 12.50 -1.48
N GLU A 347 24.74 12.66 -0.39
CA GLU A 347 24.99 11.98 0.88
C GLU A 347 24.27 10.62 0.96
N VAL A 348 23.09 10.50 0.36
CA VAL A 348 22.26 9.28 0.33
C VAL A 348 22.24 8.72 -1.09
N GLU A 349 22.67 7.46 -1.26
CA GLU A 349 22.75 6.84 -2.58
C GLU A 349 21.37 6.42 -3.12
N PRO A 350 20.88 6.98 -4.23
CA PRO A 350 19.59 6.59 -4.81
C PRO A 350 19.74 5.31 -5.65
N ILE A 351 19.06 4.22 -5.24
CA ILE A 351 19.24 2.89 -5.83
C ILE A 351 18.15 2.56 -6.86
N HIS A 352 16.91 2.42 -6.41
CA HIS A 352 15.79 1.99 -7.26
C HIS A 352 14.69 3.05 -7.26
N PHE A 353 14.28 3.45 -8.46
CA PHE A 353 13.01 4.10 -8.70
C PHE A 353 12.11 3.12 -9.47
N VAL A 354 11.00 2.72 -8.88
CA VAL A 354 10.06 1.76 -9.44
C VAL A 354 8.69 2.41 -9.52
N ALA A 355 8.10 2.40 -10.71
CA ALA A 355 6.73 2.83 -10.91
C ALA A 355 5.89 1.67 -11.44
N ILE A 356 4.76 1.43 -10.79
CA ILE A 356 3.88 0.30 -11.08
C ILE A 356 2.53 0.85 -11.51
N ALA A 357 2.13 0.61 -12.76
CA ALA A 357 0.89 1.12 -13.34
C ALA A 357 0.73 2.66 -13.22
N SER A 358 1.83 3.42 -13.32
CA SER A 358 1.82 4.88 -13.10
C SER A 358 1.57 5.69 -14.38
N PRO A 359 0.66 6.68 -14.40
CA PRO A 359 0.30 7.42 -15.61
C PRO A 359 1.29 8.56 -15.93
N PHE A 360 2.53 8.23 -16.28
CA PHE A 360 3.58 9.22 -16.56
C PHE A 360 3.26 10.20 -17.69
N LEU A 361 2.45 9.79 -18.67
CA LEU A 361 2.02 10.61 -19.79
C LEU A 361 0.64 11.24 -19.56
N GLY A 362 0.19 11.29 -18.31
CA GLY A 362 -1.18 11.61 -17.95
C GLY A 362 -2.14 10.45 -18.21
N SER A 363 -3.42 10.71 -17.96
CA SER A 363 -4.54 9.84 -18.27
C SER A 363 -5.67 10.69 -18.85
N THR A 364 -5.82 10.66 -20.17
CA THR A 364 -6.77 11.47 -20.93
C THR A 364 -8.10 10.74 -21.20
N ASP A 365 -8.25 9.50 -20.72
CA ASP A 365 -9.53 8.78 -20.76
C ASP A 365 -10.54 9.48 -19.84
N LEU A 366 -11.29 10.39 -20.45
CA LEU A 366 -12.23 11.36 -19.87
C LEU A 366 -13.21 10.77 -18.84
N ALA A 367 -13.44 9.47 -18.89
CA ALA A 367 -14.53 8.81 -18.20
C ALA A 367 -14.29 8.57 -16.70
N TRP A 368 -13.04 8.36 -16.26
CA TRP A 368 -12.76 8.33 -14.82
C TRP A 368 -12.85 9.74 -14.24
N TYR A 369 -12.24 10.75 -14.90
CA TYR A 369 -12.27 12.16 -14.52
C TYR A 369 -13.69 12.74 -14.38
N LEU A 370 -14.62 12.39 -15.28
CA LEU A 370 -16.03 12.78 -15.20
C LEU A 370 -16.71 12.20 -13.95
N GLN A 371 -16.38 10.98 -13.52
CA GLN A 371 -16.93 10.38 -12.29
C GLN A 371 -16.38 11.07 -11.02
N PHE A 372 -15.15 11.58 -11.06
CA PHE A 372 -14.57 12.40 -9.97
C PHE A 372 -15.25 13.78 -9.87
N GLY A 373 -15.43 14.47 -11.01
CA GLY A 373 -16.08 15.78 -11.06
C GLY A 373 -17.56 15.76 -10.66
N LEU A 374 -18.28 14.68 -11.00
CA LEU A 374 -19.71 14.50 -10.66
C LEU A 374 -19.96 14.24 -9.17
N LYS A 375 -18.96 13.75 -8.41
CA LYS A 375 -19.10 13.48 -6.96
C LYS A 375 -18.82 14.68 -6.05
N LEU A 376 -18.09 15.70 -6.52
CA LEU A 376 -17.57 16.78 -5.65
C LEU A 376 -17.82 18.21 -6.16
N GLY A 377 -18.45 18.40 -7.33
CA GLY A 377 -18.79 19.74 -7.85
C GLY A 377 -17.59 20.55 -8.38
N ALA A 378 -16.38 20.00 -8.35
CA ALA A 378 -15.19 20.47 -9.05
C ALA A 378 -14.19 19.32 -9.17
N VAL A 379 -13.38 19.31 -10.23
CA VAL A 379 -12.30 18.33 -10.37
C VAL A 379 -11.15 18.78 -9.46
N GLY A 380 -10.76 17.91 -8.53
CA GLY A 380 -9.58 18.11 -7.68
C GLY A 380 -8.30 18.33 -8.49
N GLN A 381 -7.27 18.89 -7.86
CA GLN A 381 -6.04 19.28 -8.52
C GLN A 381 -5.34 18.07 -9.18
N THR A 382 -5.38 16.89 -8.55
CA THR A 382 -4.83 15.65 -9.15
C THR A 382 -5.52 15.27 -10.47
N GLY A 383 -6.83 15.46 -10.58
CA GLY A 383 -7.53 15.23 -11.85
C GLY A 383 -7.02 16.17 -12.94
N LYS A 384 -6.78 17.44 -12.60
CA LYS A 384 -6.21 18.42 -13.54
C LYS A 384 -4.77 18.09 -13.95
N ASP A 385 -3.95 17.59 -13.01
CA ASP A 385 -2.59 17.11 -13.28
C ASP A 385 -2.59 15.99 -14.33
N LEU A 386 -3.43 14.98 -14.10
CA LEU A 386 -3.51 13.79 -14.95
C LEU A 386 -4.14 14.10 -16.32
N ALA A 387 -5.04 15.07 -16.38
CA ALA A 387 -5.62 15.59 -17.63
C ALA A 387 -4.69 16.55 -18.38
N LEU A 388 -3.44 16.75 -17.90
CA LEU A 388 -2.44 17.63 -18.49
C LEU A 388 -2.94 19.08 -18.65
N ILE A 389 -3.76 19.56 -17.71
CA ILE A 389 -4.26 20.94 -17.73
C ILE A 389 -3.10 21.88 -17.33
N PRO A 390 -2.78 22.91 -18.14
CA PRO A 390 -1.72 23.87 -17.83
C PRO A 390 -1.93 24.60 -16.50
N ARG A 391 -0.83 24.94 -15.82
CA ARG A 391 -0.80 25.68 -14.54
C ARG A 391 0.26 26.76 -14.57
N SER A 392 0.01 27.87 -13.86
CA SER A 392 0.97 28.97 -13.84
C SER A 392 2.28 28.58 -13.14
N LYS A 393 3.43 29.11 -13.57
CA LYS A 393 4.73 28.84 -12.92
C LYS A 393 4.75 29.18 -11.42
N ASN A 394 3.99 30.17 -10.98
CA ASN A 394 3.87 30.52 -9.55
C ASN A 394 3.16 29.44 -8.72
N GLU A 395 2.36 28.60 -9.37
CA GLU A 395 1.66 27.47 -8.74
C GLU A 395 2.49 26.16 -8.82
N GLN A 396 3.62 26.15 -9.54
CA GLN A 396 4.52 25.01 -9.67
C GLN A 396 5.77 25.27 -8.80
N HIS A 397 5.80 24.77 -7.56
CA HIS A 397 6.92 25.05 -6.66
C HIS A 397 8.10 24.10 -6.86
N SER A 398 9.33 24.57 -6.65
CA SER A 398 10.60 23.88 -6.29
C SER A 398 11.03 22.64 -7.08
N ALA A 399 10.19 21.62 -7.28
CA ALA A 399 10.53 20.39 -8.00
C ALA A 399 10.55 20.56 -9.54
N SER A 400 9.84 21.56 -10.05
CA SER A 400 9.81 22.01 -11.46
C SER A 400 10.82 23.11 -11.76
N ASP A 401 11.47 23.68 -10.74
CA ASP A 401 12.41 24.80 -10.91
C ASP A 401 13.62 24.38 -11.75
N VAL A 402 14.04 25.29 -12.64
CA VAL A 402 15.27 25.16 -13.43
C VAL A 402 16.45 25.53 -12.53
N LEU A 403 17.35 24.58 -12.26
CA LEU A 403 18.59 24.91 -11.54
C LEU A 403 19.57 25.55 -12.54
N ASP A 404 20.01 26.77 -12.26
CA ASP A 404 20.89 27.58 -13.10
C ASP A 404 22.25 26.88 -13.34
N LYS A 405 22.33 26.10 -14.43
CA LYS A 405 23.58 25.57 -14.98
C LYS A 405 23.50 25.50 -16.51
N GLY A 406 24.01 26.56 -17.15
CA GLY A 406 24.82 26.48 -18.38
C GLY A 406 24.16 26.12 -19.70
N ASP A 407 23.04 25.41 -19.73
CA ASP A 407 22.38 25.03 -20.97
C ASP A 407 21.23 25.99 -21.27
N SER A 408 21.51 26.95 -22.15
CA SER A 408 20.55 27.92 -22.66
C SER A 408 19.49 27.25 -23.54
N PHE A 409 18.48 26.63 -22.91
CA PHE A 409 17.19 26.42 -23.55
C PHE A 409 16.52 27.79 -23.74
N PRO A 410 15.90 28.07 -24.90
CA PRO A 410 15.26 29.35 -25.14
C PRO A 410 14.21 29.62 -24.05
N ASN A 411 14.33 30.79 -23.45
CA ASN A 411 13.35 31.31 -22.50
C ASN A 411 12.08 31.63 -23.30
N ILE A 412 11.18 30.65 -23.40
CA ILE A 412 9.92 30.82 -24.13
C ILE A 412 8.96 31.62 -23.24
N ASP A 413 8.95 32.92 -23.48
CA ASP A 413 7.97 33.91 -23.01
C ASP A 413 6.64 33.79 -23.81
N SER A 414 6.07 32.59 -23.92
CA SER A 414 4.71 32.44 -24.45
C SER A 414 3.92 31.40 -23.67
N LEU A 415 3.07 31.94 -22.80
CA LEU A 415 2.20 31.33 -21.79
C LEU A 415 2.98 30.93 -20.54
N ASN A 416 2.81 31.71 -19.46
CA ASN A 416 3.29 31.42 -18.11
C ASN A 416 2.71 30.12 -17.51
N GLU A 417 2.10 29.26 -18.33
CA GLU A 417 1.31 28.11 -17.97
C GLU A 417 1.76 26.88 -18.76
N GLU A 418 2.11 25.80 -18.07
CA GLU A 418 2.40 24.50 -18.68
C GLU A 418 1.85 23.35 -17.81
N PRO A 419 1.59 22.16 -18.37
CA PRO A 419 1.18 21.00 -17.57
C PRO A 419 2.30 20.57 -16.61
N LEU A 420 1.95 20.18 -15.38
CA LEU A 420 2.93 19.77 -14.37
C LEU A 420 3.81 18.59 -14.85
N LEU A 421 3.23 17.57 -15.47
CA LEU A 421 4.01 16.41 -15.92
C LEU A 421 5.03 16.77 -17.01
N LEU A 422 4.71 17.77 -17.84
CA LEU A 422 5.66 18.32 -18.81
C LEU A 422 6.80 19.06 -18.10
N SER A 423 6.49 19.94 -17.14
CA SER A 423 7.52 20.70 -16.42
C SER A 423 8.47 19.80 -15.63
N LEU A 424 7.95 18.78 -14.94
CA LEU A 424 8.75 17.79 -14.21
C LEU A 424 9.64 16.93 -15.11
N SER A 425 9.25 16.74 -16.37
CA SER A 425 10.01 15.93 -17.33
C SER A 425 11.16 16.70 -17.99
N ARG A 426 11.14 18.04 -17.95
CA ARG A 426 12.18 18.84 -18.62
C ARG A 426 13.57 18.46 -18.09
N PRO A 427 14.58 18.28 -18.97
CA PRO A 427 15.91 17.82 -18.57
C PRO A 427 16.61 18.68 -17.50
N ASN A 428 16.27 19.96 -17.43
CA ASN A 428 16.81 20.94 -16.49
C ASN A 428 15.96 21.09 -15.21
N SER A 429 14.84 20.38 -15.08
CA SER A 429 14.01 20.39 -13.88
C SER A 429 14.69 19.59 -12.75
N SER A 430 14.42 19.99 -11.51
CA SER A 430 14.94 19.27 -10.35
C SER A 430 14.49 17.81 -10.30
N SER A 431 13.25 17.52 -10.71
CA SER A 431 12.71 16.16 -10.79
C SER A 431 13.46 15.29 -11.79
N HIS A 432 13.77 15.81 -12.98
CA HIS A 432 14.53 15.09 -13.98
C HIS A 432 15.95 14.77 -13.50
N MET A 433 16.65 15.78 -12.97
CA MET A 433 17.99 15.61 -12.43
C MET A 433 18.03 14.61 -11.26
N ALA A 434 17.04 14.67 -10.36
CA ALA A 434 16.91 13.72 -9.26
C ALA A 434 16.69 12.30 -9.78
N LEU A 435 15.74 12.09 -10.71
CA LEU A 435 15.43 10.76 -11.24
C LEU A 435 16.61 10.14 -12.01
N LYS A 436 17.37 10.98 -12.72
CA LYS A 436 18.60 10.57 -13.41
C LYS A 436 19.65 10.00 -12.45
N SER A 437 19.71 10.51 -11.21
CA SER A 437 20.69 10.06 -10.23
C SER A 437 20.49 8.61 -9.75
N PHE A 438 19.28 8.05 -9.87
CA PHE A 438 19.00 6.67 -9.45
C PHE A 438 19.79 5.65 -10.28
N LYS A 439 20.31 4.60 -9.64
CA LYS A 439 21.00 3.52 -10.36
C LYS A 439 20.06 2.79 -11.33
N ASN A 440 18.85 2.52 -10.88
CA ASN A 440 17.85 1.74 -11.61
C ASN A 440 16.52 2.49 -11.68
N ARG A 441 15.93 2.55 -12.88
CA ARG A 441 14.56 3.03 -13.11
C ARG A 441 13.76 1.92 -13.78
N THR A 442 12.68 1.49 -13.15
CA THR A 442 11.86 0.36 -13.63
C THR A 442 10.39 0.79 -13.75
N LEU A 443 9.80 0.48 -14.90
CA LEU A 443 8.38 0.66 -15.18
C LEU A 443 7.73 -0.72 -15.25
N TYR A 444 6.75 -0.98 -14.39
CA TYR A 444 5.86 -2.11 -14.49
C TYR A 444 4.57 -1.65 -15.12
N ALA A 445 4.25 -2.22 -16.28
CA ALA A 445 3.05 -1.89 -17.02
C ALA A 445 2.28 -3.16 -17.34
N ASN A 446 0.99 -3.14 -17.06
CA ASN A 446 0.14 -4.27 -17.36
C ASN A 446 -0.45 -4.13 -18.77
N ILE A 447 -0.45 -5.22 -19.54
CA ILE A 447 -0.84 -5.21 -20.95
C ILE A 447 -2.33 -5.48 -21.20
N THR A 448 -3.08 -5.88 -20.17
CA THR A 448 -4.47 -6.35 -20.29
C THR A 448 -5.34 -5.80 -19.17
N ASN A 449 -6.40 -5.04 -19.48
CA ASN A 449 -7.40 -4.60 -18.50
C ASN A 449 -6.90 -3.63 -17.40
N ASP A 450 -5.85 -2.83 -17.68
CA ASP A 450 -5.53 -1.64 -16.88
C ASP A 450 -6.20 -0.42 -17.53
N VAL A 451 -7.50 -0.27 -17.26
CA VAL A 451 -8.35 0.79 -17.83
C VAL A 451 -7.97 2.18 -17.31
N PRO A 452 -7.71 2.40 -16.00
CA PRO A 452 -7.36 3.72 -15.49
C PRO A 452 -6.03 4.25 -16.03
N VAL A 453 -5.06 3.36 -16.28
CA VAL A 453 -3.73 3.73 -16.75
C VAL A 453 -3.36 2.91 -17.98
N SER A 454 -3.50 3.55 -19.15
CA SER A 454 -3.13 2.95 -20.42
C SER A 454 -1.69 2.42 -20.42
N LEU A 455 -1.48 1.27 -21.10
CA LEU A 455 -0.16 0.70 -21.35
C LEU A 455 0.82 1.74 -21.90
N LYS A 456 0.35 2.64 -22.78
CA LYS A 456 1.13 3.75 -23.34
C LYS A 456 1.76 4.61 -22.24
N SER A 457 0.97 4.96 -21.22
CA SER A 457 1.38 5.83 -20.13
C SER A 457 2.23 5.10 -19.10
N SER A 458 1.77 3.92 -18.63
CA SER A 458 2.47 3.12 -17.60
C SER A 458 3.81 2.54 -18.05
N SER A 459 3.97 2.31 -19.35
CA SER A 459 5.24 1.85 -19.92
C SER A 459 6.14 2.99 -20.43
N LEU A 460 5.67 4.24 -20.30
CA LEU A 460 6.28 5.49 -20.79
C LEU A 460 6.81 5.32 -22.21
N TYR A 461 5.90 5.23 -23.17
CA TYR A 461 6.04 5.17 -24.63
C TYR A 461 7.44 5.52 -25.24
N PHE A 462 8.03 4.84 -26.24
CA PHE A 462 7.49 4.01 -27.32
C PHE A 462 8.10 2.59 -27.32
N ILE A 463 7.25 1.56 -27.44
CA ILE A 463 7.59 0.12 -27.46
C ILE A 463 7.29 -0.41 -28.88
N ASN A 464 8.17 -1.26 -29.44
CA ASN A 464 7.83 -2.07 -30.63
C ASN A 464 8.00 -3.56 -30.31
N TYR A 465 6.89 -4.27 -30.15
CA TYR A 465 6.82 -5.70 -29.82
C TYR A 465 6.48 -6.50 -31.10
N ASN A 466 7.43 -7.29 -31.63
CA ASN A 466 7.19 -8.16 -32.81
C ASN A 466 7.14 -9.62 -32.39
N GLY A 467 5.92 -10.15 -32.31
CA GLY A 467 5.57 -11.53 -32.00
C GLY A 467 4.07 -11.66 -31.75
N ASP A 468 3.30 -11.20 -32.75
CA ASP A 468 1.85 -11.26 -32.98
C ASP A 468 0.90 -10.47 -32.04
N ASP A 469 0.52 -9.27 -32.50
CA ASP A 469 -0.69 -8.49 -32.17
C ASP A 469 -1.02 -8.27 -30.67
N CYS A 470 -0.42 -7.24 -30.05
CA CYS A 470 -0.91 -6.70 -28.76
C CYS A 470 -0.98 -5.16 -28.70
N VAL A 471 -1.07 -4.48 -29.84
CA VAL A 471 -1.52 -3.07 -29.90
C VAL A 471 -2.72 -2.98 -30.84
N LYS A 472 -3.71 -3.86 -30.63
CA LYS A 472 -5.05 -3.60 -31.13
C LYS A 472 -5.71 -2.69 -30.11
N ASP A 473 -5.79 -1.41 -30.49
CA ASP A 473 -6.74 -0.42 -30.04
C ASP A 473 -7.49 -0.78 -28.76
N HIS A 474 -7.11 -0.14 -27.64
CA HIS A 474 -8.10 0.12 -26.58
C HIS A 474 -9.00 1.27 -27.05
N SER A 475 -9.71 1.07 -28.16
CA SER A 475 -10.79 1.97 -28.58
C SER A 475 -12.09 1.46 -27.97
N HIS A 476 -12.72 2.34 -27.21
CA HIS A 476 -14.05 2.22 -26.59
C HIS A 476 -14.18 1.29 -25.37
N ILE A 477 -13.70 1.80 -24.23
CA ILE A 477 -14.26 1.42 -22.93
C ILE A 477 -15.72 1.91 -22.89
N THR A 478 -16.66 0.99 -22.69
CA THR A 478 -18.08 1.35 -22.54
C THR A 478 -18.35 1.86 -21.11
N LEU A 479 -19.35 2.72 -20.94
CA LEU A 479 -19.84 3.13 -19.62
C LEU A 479 -20.14 1.91 -18.72
N LEU A 480 -20.57 0.80 -19.32
CA LEU A 480 -20.91 -0.44 -18.64
C LEU A 480 -19.68 -1.15 -18.06
N SER A 481 -18.56 -1.21 -18.81
CA SER A 481 -17.30 -1.70 -18.26
C SER A 481 -16.78 -0.83 -17.11
N GLN A 482 -16.96 0.49 -17.17
CA GLN A 482 -16.57 1.38 -16.07
C GLN A 482 -17.43 1.20 -14.81
N LEU A 483 -18.74 1.00 -14.99
CA LEU A 483 -19.64 0.67 -13.88
C LEU A 483 -19.30 -0.69 -13.27
N GLN A 484 -18.91 -1.68 -14.10
CA GLN A 484 -18.42 -2.97 -13.61
C GLN A 484 -17.15 -2.79 -12.77
N HIS A 485 -16.16 -2.02 -13.24
CA HIS A 485 -14.95 -1.71 -12.47
C HIS A 485 -15.26 -1.10 -11.10
N LEU A 486 -16.14 -0.10 -11.05
CA LEU A 486 -16.56 0.52 -9.80
C LEU A 486 -17.23 -0.48 -8.84
N VAL A 487 -18.06 -1.38 -9.38
CA VAL A 487 -18.69 -2.45 -8.59
C VAL A 487 -17.64 -3.44 -8.09
N THR A 488 -16.65 -3.85 -8.89
CA THR A 488 -15.56 -4.74 -8.45
C THR A 488 -14.62 -4.07 -7.44
N THR A 489 -14.34 -2.77 -7.54
CA THR A 489 -13.57 -2.05 -6.51
C THR A 489 -14.33 -1.97 -5.18
N LEU A 490 -15.65 -1.78 -5.21
CA LEU A 490 -16.49 -1.68 -4.02
C LEU A 490 -16.89 -3.06 -3.44
N MET A 491 -16.96 -4.07 -4.30
CA MET A 491 -17.31 -5.45 -3.99
C MET A 491 -16.35 -6.36 -4.76
N PRO A 492 -15.12 -6.54 -4.25
CA PRO A 492 -14.16 -7.44 -4.88
C PRO A 492 -14.80 -8.84 -4.96
N PRO A 493 -14.66 -9.51 -6.11
CA PRO A 493 -15.25 -10.82 -6.30
C PRO A 493 -14.57 -11.83 -5.36
N GLU A 494 -15.30 -12.85 -4.90
CA GLU A 494 -14.77 -13.81 -3.91
C GLU A 494 -13.54 -14.58 -4.42
N THR A 495 -12.45 -14.56 -3.68
CA THR A 495 -11.23 -15.32 -3.99
C THR A 495 -11.53 -16.82 -4.09
N THR A 496 -11.28 -17.43 -5.25
CA THR A 496 -11.54 -18.86 -5.46
C THR A 496 -10.41 -19.72 -4.88
N LYS A 497 -10.75 -20.94 -4.42
CA LYS A 497 -9.73 -21.93 -3.98
C LYS A 497 -8.75 -22.28 -5.11
N GLU A 498 -9.24 -22.32 -6.35
CA GLU A 498 -8.42 -22.55 -7.54
C GLU A 498 -7.37 -21.44 -7.75
N TYR A 499 -7.72 -20.19 -7.46
CA TYR A 499 -6.77 -19.07 -7.50
C TYR A 499 -5.71 -19.16 -6.40
N LEU A 500 -6.11 -19.43 -5.15
CA LEU A 500 -5.15 -19.59 -4.05
C LEU A 500 -4.11 -20.67 -4.38
N ASN A 501 -4.52 -21.68 -5.15
CA ASN A 501 -3.63 -22.70 -5.70
C ASN A 501 -2.89 -22.27 -6.99
N ARG A 502 -3.41 -21.32 -7.77
CA ARG A 502 -2.78 -20.75 -8.99
C ARG A 502 -1.58 -19.87 -8.67
N SER A 503 -1.46 -19.31 -7.46
CA SER A 503 -0.22 -18.68 -6.98
C SER A 503 0.99 -19.63 -7.04
N PHE A 504 0.78 -20.94 -7.27
CA PHE A 504 1.81 -21.95 -7.52
C PHE A 504 2.01 -22.30 -9.03
N SER A 505 1.42 -21.53 -9.94
CA SER A 505 1.60 -21.68 -11.39
C SER A 505 3.06 -21.49 -11.80
N VAL A 506 3.58 -22.41 -12.61
CA VAL A 506 4.95 -22.36 -13.18
C VAL A 506 5.12 -21.21 -14.19
N LYS A 507 4.04 -20.67 -14.74
CA LYS A 507 4.10 -19.63 -15.78
C LYS A 507 4.12 -18.24 -15.15
N SER A 508 5.25 -17.55 -15.28
CA SER A 508 5.43 -16.17 -14.82
C SER A 508 4.41 -15.21 -15.45
N PRO A 509 3.86 -14.23 -14.69
CA PRO A 509 3.03 -13.17 -15.23
C PRO A 509 3.83 -12.16 -16.06
N ILE A 510 5.16 -12.13 -15.91
CA ILE A 510 6.05 -11.29 -16.71
C ILE A 510 6.17 -11.87 -18.11
N ILE A 511 5.77 -11.09 -19.11
CA ILE A 511 5.83 -11.48 -20.53
C ILE A 511 6.92 -10.74 -21.30
N TYR A 512 7.41 -9.63 -20.76
CA TYR A 512 8.44 -8.81 -21.38
C TYR A 512 9.27 -8.13 -20.30
N ASP A 513 10.59 -8.10 -20.49
CA ASP A 513 11.53 -7.46 -19.59
C ASP A 513 12.75 -7.01 -20.39
N LYS A 514 12.91 -5.70 -20.56
CA LYS A 514 14.03 -5.13 -21.35
C LYS A 514 14.50 -3.80 -20.79
N LEU A 515 15.82 -3.59 -20.81
CA LEU A 515 16.44 -2.29 -20.59
C LEU A 515 16.49 -1.49 -21.89
N TYR A 516 15.96 -0.27 -21.87
CA TYR A 516 15.99 0.69 -22.95
C TYR A 516 16.98 1.82 -22.62
N HIS A 517 17.85 2.13 -23.57
CA HIS A 517 18.79 3.24 -23.55
C HIS A 517 18.26 4.41 -24.39
N PRO A 518 18.78 5.65 -24.21
CA PRO A 518 18.38 6.80 -25.03
C PRO A 518 18.47 6.56 -26.54
N ASN A 519 19.45 5.77 -26.99
CA ASN A 519 19.65 5.43 -28.40
C ASN A 519 18.59 4.45 -28.96
N ASP A 520 17.81 3.80 -28.09
CA ASP A 520 16.72 2.90 -28.51
C ASP A 520 15.43 3.66 -28.86
N ILE A 521 15.38 4.97 -28.61
CA ILE A 521 14.20 5.80 -28.85
C ILE A 521 14.11 6.14 -30.34
N PRO A 522 12.95 5.93 -30.99
CA PRO A 522 12.77 6.27 -32.38
C PRO A 522 13.08 7.75 -32.66
N PRO A 523 13.76 8.09 -33.77
CA PRO A 523 13.92 9.47 -34.17
C PRO A 523 12.55 10.11 -34.43
N ILE A 524 12.48 11.44 -34.36
CA ILE A 524 11.28 12.19 -34.75
C ILE A 524 11.12 12.02 -36.27
N ALA A 525 9.99 11.49 -36.73
CA ALA A 525 9.72 11.32 -38.16
C ALA A 525 9.50 12.71 -38.82
N ASP A 526 10.14 12.93 -39.97
CA ASP A 526 10.12 14.15 -40.80
C ASP A 526 10.71 15.44 -40.18
N THR A 527 12.04 15.50 -40.11
CA THR A 527 12.77 16.72 -40.50
C THR A 527 13.90 16.31 -41.47
N PHE A 528 13.70 16.64 -42.74
CA PHE A 528 14.74 16.56 -43.76
C PHE A 528 15.93 17.41 -43.32
N SER A 529 17.07 16.74 -43.08
CA SER A 529 18.43 17.25 -43.28
C SER A 529 18.70 18.73 -42.93
N THR A 530 19.04 19.07 -41.68
CA THR A 530 19.94 20.20 -41.41
C THR A 530 20.64 20.07 -40.06
N SER A 531 21.94 20.38 -40.07
CA SER A 531 22.91 20.18 -38.99
C SER A 531 23.00 21.39 -38.05
N SER A 532 21.93 21.73 -37.33
CA SER A 532 22.01 22.77 -36.30
C SER A 532 21.26 22.39 -35.01
N GLU A 533 21.92 22.56 -33.86
CA GLU A 533 21.36 22.27 -32.53
C GLU A 533 20.14 23.16 -32.18
N ARG A 534 19.97 24.31 -32.84
CA ARG A 534 18.86 25.25 -32.59
C ARG A 534 17.53 24.78 -33.18
N GLU A 535 17.54 24.03 -34.28
CA GLU A 535 16.32 23.51 -34.93
C GLU A 535 15.80 22.22 -34.27
N ALA A 536 16.66 21.50 -33.54
CA ALA A 536 16.27 20.32 -32.77
C ALA A 536 15.27 20.67 -31.65
N ASP A 537 15.38 21.87 -31.06
CA ASP A 537 14.46 22.38 -30.03
C ASP A 537 13.08 22.74 -30.61
N GLU A 538 13.02 23.28 -31.84
CA GLU A 538 11.74 23.55 -32.54
C GLU A 538 10.97 22.25 -32.88
N GLY A 539 11.70 21.16 -33.12
CA GLY A 539 11.10 19.84 -33.40
C GLY A 539 10.27 19.28 -32.23
N TYR A 540 10.60 19.61 -30.98
CA TYR A 540 9.84 19.14 -29.81
C TYR A 540 8.48 19.82 -29.67
N HIS A 541 8.38 21.11 -30.03
CA HIS A 541 7.16 21.88 -29.84
C HIS A 541 5.99 21.41 -30.72
N ASN A 542 6.29 20.76 -31.84
CA ASN A 542 5.29 20.25 -32.76
C ASN A 542 4.78 18.85 -32.38
N LEU A 543 5.37 18.21 -31.36
CA LEU A 543 4.98 16.88 -30.91
C LEU A 543 3.79 16.94 -29.94
N PRO A 544 2.95 15.88 -29.89
CA PRO A 544 1.98 15.71 -28.82
C PRO A 544 2.66 15.81 -27.43
N ILE A 545 1.99 16.41 -26.45
CA ILE A 545 2.56 16.65 -25.11
C ILE A 545 3.06 15.34 -24.49
N GLU A 546 2.33 14.24 -24.67
CA GLU A 546 2.73 12.91 -24.19
C GLU A 546 4.03 12.41 -24.82
N GLU A 547 4.26 12.71 -26.10
CA GLU A 547 5.53 12.38 -26.76
C GLU A 547 6.67 13.28 -26.28
N GLN A 548 6.40 14.57 -26.03
CA GLN A 548 7.39 15.47 -25.43
C GLN A 548 7.84 14.95 -24.06
N ILE A 549 6.89 14.64 -23.17
CA ILE A 549 7.15 14.07 -21.84
C ILE A 549 7.98 12.78 -21.97
N ALA A 550 7.54 11.85 -22.82
CA ALA A 550 8.24 10.59 -23.03
C ALA A 550 9.68 10.82 -23.49
N ARG A 551 9.90 11.66 -24.51
CA ARG A 551 11.24 11.93 -25.04
C ARG A 551 12.14 12.62 -24.04
N PHE A 552 11.63 13.56 -23.24
CA PHE A 552 12.43 14.20 -22.22
C PHE A 552 12.92 13.19 -21.18
N TRP A 553 12.03 12.32 -20.67
CA TRP A 553 12.43 11.26 -19.74
C TRP A 553 13.39 10.22 -20.30
N HIS A 554 13.50 10.05 -21.62
CA HIS A 554 14.48 9.15 -22.24
C HIS A 554 15.71 9.87 -22.79
N LYS A 555 15.82 11.20 -22.65
CA LYS A 555 16.90 11.99 -23.24
C LYS A 555 18.29 11.53 -22.80
N ASP A 556 18.44 11.24 -21.51
CA ASP A 556 19.74 10.99 -20.88
C ASP A 556 19.70 9.97 -19.74
N MET A 557 18.66 9.14 -19.68
CA MET A 557 18.54 8.06 -18.72
C MET A 557 17.94 6.79 -19.35
N SER A 558 18.33 5.64 -18.80
CA SER A 558 17.86 4.33 -19.25
C SER A 558 16.72 3.81 -18.36
N TRP A 559 15.80 3.05 -18.96
CA TRP A 559 14.58 2.55 -18.32
C TRP A 559 14.44 1.04 -18.54
N ARG A 560 14.30 0.27 -17.45
CA ARG A 560 13.86 -1.13 -17.53
C ARG A 560 12.33 -1.14 -17.64
N LYS A 561 11.80 -1.75 -18.69
CA LYS A 561 10.36 -1.89 -18.90
C LYS A 561 9.98 -3.35 -18.71
N VAL A 562 9.13 -3.61 -17.72
CA VAL A 562 8.60 -4.93 -17.41
C VAL A 562 7.12 -4.93 -17.75
N LEU A 563 6.73 -5.72 -18.74
CA LEU A 563 5.33 -5.89 -19.08
C LEU A 563 4.80 -7.17 -18.45
N VAL A 564 3.68 -7.02 -17.75
CA VAL A 564 2.99 -8.12 -17.10
C VAL A 564 1.62 -8.32 -17.74
N ARG A 565 1.12 -9.55 -17.65
CA ARG A 565 -0.27 -9.88 -17.97
C ARG A 565 -0.94 -10.35 -16.69
N LEU A 566 -1.71 -9.45 -16.10
CA LEU A 566 -2.62 -9.70 -14.99
C LEU A 566 -4.03 -9.81 -15.54
N ASP A 567 -4.73 -10.87 -15.15
CA ASP A 567 -6.13 -11.10 -15.50
C ASP A 567 -7.05 -10.26 -14.58
N GLY A 568 -8.30 -10.01 -15.00
CA GLY A 568 -9.28 -9.19 -14.26
C GLY A 568 -8.98 -7.68 -14.23
N ASP A 569 -9.48 -6.93 -13.25
CA ASP A 569 -9.20 -5.50 -13.08
C ASP A 569 -7.76 -5.29 -12.58
N ALA A 570 -6.82 -5.23 -13.52
CA ALA A 570 -5.40 -5.23 -13.21
C ALA A 570 -4.95 -4.01 -12.40
N HIS A 571 -5.63 -2.87 -12.50
CA HIS A 571 -5.23 -1.67 -11.77
C HIS A 571 -5.37 -1.86 -10.26
N THR A 572 -6.48 -2.50 -9.86
CA THR A 572 -6.75 -2.84 -8.46
C THR A 572 -6.04 -4.12 -8.04
N HIS A 573 -5.84 -5.09 -8.92
CA HIS A 573 -5.08 -6.31 -8.60
C HIS A 573 -3.56 -6.09 -8.43
N VAL A 574 -3.04 -4.94 -8.87
CA VAL A 574 -1.66 -4.54 -8.55
C VAL A 574 -1.54 -4.10 -7.09
N ILE A 575 -2.63 -3.71 -6.45
CA ILE A 575 -2.67 -3.44 -5.02
C ILE A 575 -2.40 -4.77 -4.30
N VAL A 576 -1.48 -4.74 -3.36
CA VAL A 576 -1.07 -5.92 -2.60
C VAL A 576 -1.27 -5.65 -1.12
N ARG A 577 -2.55 -5.56 -0.72
CA ARG A 577 -2.98 -5.51 0.68
C ARG A 577 -2.56 -6.76 1.43
N ARG A 578 -2.77 -7.94 0.82
CA ARG A 578 -2.32 -9.23 1.34
C ARG A 578 -1.95 -10.16 0.20
N LYS A 579 -1.07 -11.12 0.50
CA LYS A 579 -0.71 -12.24 -0.38
C LYS A 579 -1.91 -12.92 -1.06
N TRP A 580 -3.04 -12.98 -0.36
CA TRP A 580 -4.16 -13.86 -0.68
C TRP A 580 -5.52 -13.17 -0.86
N GLN A 581 -5.65 -11.87 -0.55
CA GLN A 581 -6.93 -11.16 -0.68
C GLN A 581 -7.07 -10.42 -2.03
N ASP A 582 -5.98 -9.94 -2.63
CA ASP A 582 -6.03 -9.10 -3.85
C ASP A 582 -6.01 -9.91 -5.16
N ALA A 583 -6.68 -11.04 -5.11
CA ALA A 583 -6.69 -12.06 -6.14
C ALA A 583 -7.77 -11.81 -7.21
N PRO A 584 -7.42 -11.73 -8.51
CA PRO A 584 -8.43 -11.76 -9.57
C PRO A 584 -9.34 -12.99 -9.48
N VAL A 585 -10.63 -12.77 -9.70
CA VAL A 585 -11.58 -13.84 -9.96
C VAL A 585 -11.64 -14.10 -11.47
N ASN A 586 -11.25 -15.32 -11.84
CA ASN A 586 -11.16 -15.95 -13.17
C ASN A 586 -9.82 -15.81 -13.89
#